data_AF-A0A059LJN5-F1
#
_entry.id   AF-A0A059LJN5-F1
#
_cell.length_a   1.000
_cell.length_b   1.000
_cell.length_c   1.000
_cell.angle_alpha   90.00
_cell.angle_beta   90.00
_cell.angle_gamma   90.00
#
_symmetry.space_group_name_H-M   'P 1'
#
loop_
_entity.id
_entity.type
_entity.pdbx_description
1 polymer ?
#
loop_
_entity_poly.entity_id
_entity_poly.type
_entity_poly.pdbx_seq_one_letter_code
_entity_poly.pdbx_strand_id
1 'polypeptide(L)'
;MQRHLSALATDMEHVLAAGGPKAIARHHSRSKLLPRERVAAMLDPGSPFLELSPLAGKGLYGSEDVPAGGVVTGLGLVHGRIVAVVANDATVKGGTYYPITVKKHLRLQEIAAACRLPCL
;
A
#
# COMPACT_ATOMS: atom_id res chain seq x y z
N MET A 1 -9.33 -14.43 21.15
CA MET A 1 -8.07 -14.11 20.45
C MET A 1 -8.00 -14.76 19.06
N GLN A 2 -8.00 -16.09 18.95
CA GLN A 2 -7.83 -16.82 17.67
C GLN A 2 -8.74 -16.31 16.52
N ARG A 3 -10.04 -16.14 16.79
CA ARG A 3 -11.03 -15.65 15.80
C ARG A 3 -10.65 -14.30 15.19
N HIS A 4 -10.12 -13.36 15.99
CA HIS A 4 -9.77 -12.03 15.50
C HIS A 4 -8.49 -12.05 14.65
N LEU A 5 -7.53 -12.90 15.00
CA LEU A 5 -6.32 -13.09 14.20
C LEU A 5 -6.64 -13.71 12.84
N SER A 6 -7.54 -14.71 12.80
CA SER A 6 -7.99 -15.31 11.54
C SER A 6 -8.74 -14.31 10.66
N ALA A 7 -9.61 -13.48 11.25
CA ALA A 7 -10.30 -12.41 10.52
C ALA A 7 -9.31 -11.39 9.94
N LEU A 8 -8.34 -10.95 10.74
CA LEU A 8 -7.30 -10.04 10.27
C LEU A 8 -6.45 -10.66 9.15
N ALA A 9 -6.08 -11.94 9.26
CA ALA A 9 -5.33 -12.63 8.20
C ALA A 9 -6.11 -12.66 6.88
N THR A 10 -7.42 -12.96 6.95
CA THR A 10 -8.31 -12.95 5.77
C THR A 10 -8.38 -11.55 5.13
N ASP A 11 -8.50 -10.50 5.96
CA ASP A 11 -8.51 -9.13 5.47
C ASP A 11 -7.18 -8.75 4.79
N MET A 12 -6.06 -9.22 5.34
CA MET A 12 -4.75 -8.98 4.76
C MET A 12 -4.54 -9.72 3.44
N GLU A 13 -5.02 -10.95 3.32
CA GLU A 13 -5.02 -11.70 2.04
C GLU A 13 -5.79 -10.93 0.96
N HIS A 14 -6.97 -10.38 1.31
CA HIS A 14 -7.74 -9.53 0.41
C HIS A 14 -6.99 -8.27 -0.01
N VAL A 15 -6.30 -7.62 0.93
CA VAL A 15 -5.45 -6.45 0.63
C VAL A 15 -4.31 -6.80 -0.33
N LEU A 16 -3.67 -7.96 -0.15
CA LEU A 16 -2.58 -8.42 -1.00
C LEU A 16 -3.03 -8.80 -2.41
N ALA A 17 -4.32 -9.12 -2.60
CA ALA A 17 -4.91 -9.37 -3.92
C ALA A 17 -5.04 -8.11 -4.80
N ALA A 18 -4.87 -6.90 -4.24
CA ALA A 18 -4.87 -5.62 -4.97
C ALA A 18 -6.11 -5.46 -5.89
N GLY A 19 -5.94 -5.04 -7.14
CA GLY A 19 -7.03 -4.95 -8.13
C GLY A 19 -7.52 -6.30 -8.69
N GLY A 20 -7.06 -7.41 -8.14
CA GLY A 20 -7.38 -8.77 -8.56
C GLY A 20 -6.54 -9.31 -9.72
N PRO A 21 -6.59 -10.64 -9.98
CA PRO A 21 -5.68 -11.32 -10.90
C PRO A 21 -5.67 -10.75 -12.33
N LYS A 22 -6.85 -10.38 -12.86
CA LYS A 22 -6.98 -9.81 -14.21
C LYS A 22 -6.30 -8.44 -14.33
N ALA A 23 -6.43 -7.59 -13.31
CA ALA A 23 -5.82 -6.26 -13.32
C ALA A 23 -4.30 -6.35 -13.14
N ILE A 24 -3.84 -7.25 -12.26
CA ILE A 24 -2.42 -7.57 -12.04
C ILE A 24 -1.78 -8.09 -13.34
N ALA A 25 -2.38 -9.08 -13.99
CA ALA A 25 -1.87 -9.64 -15.24
C ALA A 25 -1.74 -8.56 -16.34
N ARG A 26 -2.76 -7.70 -16.49
CA ARG A 26 -2.73 -6.56 -17.43
C ARG A 26 -1.67 -5.52 -17.08
N HIS A 27 -1.37 -5.34 -15.79
CA HIS A 27 -0.32 -4.41 -15.35
C HIS A 27 1.07 -4.98 -15.66
N HIS A 28 1.31 -6.26 -15.37
CA HIS A 28 2.55 -6.93 -15.72
C HIS A 28 2.77 -7.08 -17.22
N SER A 29 1.71 -7.28 -18.01
CA SER A 29 1.83 -7.37 -19.48
C SER A 29 2.35 -6.07 -20.12
N ARG A 30 2.41 -4.98 -19.35
CA ARG A 30 3.01 -3.69 -19.74
C ARG A 30 4.44 -3.52 -19.21
N SER A 31 5.06 -4.60 -18.73
CA SER A 31 6.39 -4.61 -18.12
C SER A 31 6.50 -3.69 -16.90
N LYS A 32 5.40 -3.54 -16.14
CA LYS A 32 5.36 -2.72 -14.93
C LYS A 32 5.32 -3.59 -13.69
N LEU A 33 6.12 -3.21 -12.70
CA LEU A 33 6.05 -3.77 -11.35
C LEU A 33 4.85 -3.22 -10.59
N LEU A 34 4.23 -4.05 -9.75
CA LEU A 34 3.23 -3.67 -8.76
C LEU A 34 3.84 -2.72 -7.71
N PRO A 35 3.02 -1.97 -6.96
CA PRO A 35 3.53 -1.05 -5.94
C PRO A 35 4.42 -1.75 -4.90
N ARG A 36 3.99 -2.89 -4.38
CA ARG A 36 4.77 -3.64 -3.36
C ARG A 36 6.08 -4.19 -3.91
N GLU A 37 6.11 -4.59 -5.18
CA GLU A 37 7.33 -5.02 -5.85
C GLU A 37 8.30 -3.86 -6.06
N ARG A 38 7.79 -2.68 -6.45
CA ARG A 38 8.61 -1.45 -6.56
C ARG A 38 9.20 -1.06 -5.22
N VAL A 39 8.39 -1.09 -4.15
CA VAL A 39 8.86 -0.81 -2.79
C VAL A 39 9.94 -1.83 -2.41
N ALA A 40 9.69 -3.13 -2.55
CA ALA A 40 10.67 -4.17 -2.20
C ALA A 40 11.98 -4.05 -2.99
N ALA A 41 11.92 -3.69 -4.29
CA ALA A 41 13.10 -3.50 -5.12
C ALA A 41 13.92 -2.24 -4.78
N MET A 42 13.30 -1.25 -4.15
CA MET A 42 13.94 0.01 -3.74
C MET A 42 14.59 -0.07 -2.36
N LEU A 43 14.04 -0.89 -1.46
CA LEU A 43 14.52 -1.02 -0.09
C LEU A 43 15.89 -1.70 -0.02
N ASP A 44 16.63 -1.39 1.04
CA ASP A 44 17.88 -2.07 1.35
C ASP A 44 17.63 -3.59 1.52
N PRO A 45 18.48 -4.48 0.96
CA PRO A 45 18.27 -5.92 1.03
C PRO A 45 18.11 -6.45 2.46
N GLY A 46 17.03 -7.19 2.70
CA GLY A 46 16.71 -7.77 4.02
C GLY A 46 16.19 -6.75 5.04
N SER A 47 16.08 -5.46 4.69
CA SER A 47 15.52 -4.46 5.59
C SER A 47 13.99 -4.62 5.73
N PRO A 48 13.44 -4.32 6.92
CA PRO A 48 12.00 -4.38 7.13
C PRO A 48 11.28 -3.23 6.43
N PHE A 49 10.01 -3.46 6.09
CA PHE A 49 9.08 -2.43 5.67
C PHE A 49 7.90 -2.37 6.65
N LEU A 50 7.72 -1.21 7.28
CA LEU A 50 6.57 -0.96 8.14
C LEU A 50 5.44 -0.33 7.31
N GLU A 51 4.52 -1.16 6.84
CA GLU A 51 3.34 -0.67 6.13
C GLU A 51 2.34 0.00 7.06
N LEU A 52 1.79 1.13 6.63
CA LEU A 52 0.78 1.89 7.35
C LEU A 52 -0.60 1.74 6.69
N SER A 53 -1.61 1.53 7.53
CA SER A 53 -3.03 1.47 7.16
C SER A 53 -3.33 0.51 5.98
N PRO A 54 -2.89 -0.76 6.01
CA PRO A 54 -3.18 -1.73 4.94
C PRO A 54 -4.69 -1.97 4.74
N LEU A 55 -5.49 -1.84 5.81
CA LEU A 55 -6.95 -2.02 5.77
C LEU A 55 -7.73 -0.77 5.33
N ALA A 56 -7.06 0.29 4.89
CA ALA A 56 -7.75 1.48 4.38
C ALA A 56 -8.68 1.11 3.22
N GLY A 57 -9.87 1.72 3.17
CA GLY A 57 -10.88 1.46 2.13
C GLY A 57 -11.84 0.31 2.45
N LYS A 58 -11.50 -0.59 3.38
CA LYS A 58 -12.34 -1.75 3.72
C LYS A 58 -13.74 -1.31 4.15
N GLY A 59 -14.75 -1.72 3.38
CA GLY A 59 -16.17 -1.47 3.68
C GLY A 59 -16.61 0.00 3.60
N LEU A 60 -15.80 0.89 3.03
CA LEU A 60 -16.10 2.34 3.00
C LEU A 60 -16.96 2.77 1.80
N TYR A 61 -16.95 2.02 0.70
CA TYR A 61 -17.54 2.45 -0.58
C TYR A 61 -18.66 1.52 -1.07
N GLY A 62 -19.42 0.94 -0.15
CA GLY A 62 -20.57 0.08 -0.48
C GLY A 62 -20.14 -1.15 -1.28
N SER A 63 -20.57 -1.23 -2.54
CA SER A 63 -20.22 -2.33 -3.45
C SER A 63 -18.84 -2.16 -4.10
N GLU A 64 -18.23 -0.98 -4.00
CA GLU A 64 -16.92 -0.74 -4.57
C GLU A 64 -15.82 -1.18 -3.62
N ASP A 65 -14.96 -2.06 -4.13
CA ASP A 65 -13.77 -2.49 -3.41
C ASP A 65 -12.57 -1.62 -3.77
N VAL A 66 -11.88 -1.14 -2.73
CA VAL A 66 -10.70 -0.26 -2.83
C VAL A 66 -9.62 -0.75 -1.85
N PRO A 67 -8.99 -1.92 -2.10
CA PRO A 67 -8.00 -2.49 -1.20
C PRO A 67 -6.84 -1.53 -0.91
N ALA A 68 -6.40 -1.47 0.34
CA ALA A 68 -5.39 -0.53 0.85
C ALA A 68 -5.66 0.96 0.55
N GLY A 69 -6.88 1.33 0.14
CA GLY A 69 -7.19 2.67 -0.33
C GLY A 69 -6.53 3.00 -1.67
N GLY A 70 -6.13 2.00 -2.46
CA GLY A 70 -5.47 2.19 -3.77
C GLY A 70 -4.04 2.72 -3.69
N VAL A 71 -3.43 2.73 -2.50
CA VAL A 71 -2.06 3.22 -2.28
C VAL A 71 -1.38 2.44 -1.16
N VAL A 72 -0.15 2.00 -1.43
CA VAL A 72 0.74 1.44 -0.40
C VAL A 72 1.50 2.60 0.23
N THR A 73 1.46 2.70 1.55
CA THR A 73 2.21 3.70 2.31
C THR A 73 3.00 3.03 3.41
N GLY A 74 4.22 3.45 3.67
CA GLY A 74 4.98 2.89 4.79
C GLY A 74 6.35 3.51 4.97
N LEU A 75 7.11 2.93 5.89
CA LEU A 75 8.48 3.34 6.21
C LEU A 75 9.44 2.19 5.93
N GLY A 76 10.59 2.48 5.34
CA GLY A 76 11.65 1.48 5.11
C GLY A 76 13.03 2.12 4.98
N LEU A 77 14.06 1.29 4.83
CA LEU A 77 15.44 1.76 4.67
C LEU A 77 15.83 1.86 3.20
N VAL A 78 16.42 3.00 2.83
CA VAL A 78 17.08 3.21 1.54
C VAL A 78 18.44 3.83 1.81
N HIS A 79 19.51 3.11 1.46
CA HIS A 79 20.90 3.46 1.77
C HIS A 79 21.11 3.78 3.26
N GLY A 80 20.54 2.94 4.13
CA GLY A 80 20.63 3.07 5.59
C GLY A 80 19.80 4.20 6.20
N ARG A 81 18.99 4.91 5.39
CA ARG A 81 18.14 6.02 5.86
C ARG A 81 16.68 5.61 5.86
N ILE A 82 15.98 5.91 6.95
CA ILE A 82 14.52 5.72 7.01
C ILE A 82 13.85 6.71 6.05
N VAL A 83 13.06 6.18 5.12
CA VAL A 83 12.28 6.96 4.15
C VAL A 83 10.80 6.64 4.29
N ALA A 84 9.96 7.65 4.14
CA ALA A 84 8.53 7.48 3.97
C ALA A 84 8.22 7.24 2.49
N VAL A 85 7.42 6.23 2.19
CA VAL A 85 7.17 5.77 0.81
C VAL A 85 5.69 5.77 0.49
N VAL A 86 5.29 6.42 -0.59
CA VAL A 86 3.94 6.38 -1.16
C VAL A 86 3.97 5.74 -2.55
N ALA A 87 3.29 4.61 -2.73
CA ALA A 87 3.22 3.91 -4.00
C ALA A 87 1.77 3.62 -4.40
N ASN A 88 1.23 4.40 -5.35
CA ASN A 88 -0.12 4.21 -5.88
C ASN A 88 -0.25 2.91 -6.67
N ASP A 89 -1.38 2.23 -6.48
CA ASP A 89 -1.72 0.98 -7.14
C ASP A 89 -2.61 1.19 -8.37
N ALA A 90 -2.00 1.10 -9.56
CA ALA A 90 -2.71 1.23 -10.83
C ALA A 90 -3.70 0.08 -11.10
N THR A 91 -3.64 -1.02 -10.35
CA THR A 91 -4.58 -2.13 -10.48
C THR A 91 -5.89 -1.85 -9.73
N VAL A 92 -5.85 -1.06 -8.66
CA VAL A 92 -7.02 -0.69 -7.86
C VAL A 92 -7.68 0.54 -8.48
N LYS A 93 -8.82 0.34 -9.17
CA LYS A 93 -9.59 1.44 -9.80
C LYS A 93 -8.75 2.33 -10.73
N GLY A 94 -7.70 1.79 -11.34
CA GLY A 94 -6.80 2.54 -12.22
C GLY A 94 -5.82 3.47 -11.48
N GLY A 95 -5.72 3.39 -10.16
CA GLY A 95 -4.87 4.26 -9.33
C GLY A 95 -5.47 5.64 -9.05
N THR A 96 -6.78 5.81 -9.28
CA THR A 96 -7.49 7.06 -8.96
C THR A 96 -7.58 7.28 -7.45
N TYR A 97 -7.59 8.55 -7.04
CA TYR A 97 -7.72 8.91 -5.63
C TYR A 97 -9.19 8.87 -5.18
N TYR A 98 -9.49 7.95 -4.26
CA TYR A 98 -10.71 8.01 -3.45
C TYR A 98 -10.46 8.93 -2.24
N PRO A 99 -11.51 9.40 -1.53
CA PRO A 99 -11.33 10.20 -0.32
C PRO A 99 -10.40 9.54 0.73
N ILE A 100 -10.44 8.21 0.86
CA ILE A 100 -9.54 7.49 1.77
C ILE A 100 -8.09 7.49 1.28
N THR A 101 -7.87 7.48 -0.04
CA THR A 101 -6.53 7.57 -0.65
C THR A 101 -5.86 8.88 -0.25
N VAL A 102 -6.60 10.00 -0.36
CA VAL A 102 -6.13 11.33 0.06
C VAL A 102 -5.77 11.31 1.55
N LYS A 103 -6.67 10.84 2.40
CA LYS A 103 -6.45 10.77 3.85
C LYS A 103 -5.24 9.90 4.21
N LYS A 104 -5.08 8.75 3.56
CA LYS A 104 -3.96 7.83 3.79
C LYS A 104 -2.62 8.43 3.35
N HIS A 105 -2.59 9.09 2.19
CA HIS A 105 -1.40 9.78 1.68
C HIS A 105 -0.99 10.91 2.64
N LEU A 106 -1.90 11.82 2.97
CA LEU A 106 -1.63 12.93 3.89
C LEU A 106 -1.17 12.43 5.26
N ARG A 107 -1.77 11.32 5.75
CA ARG A 107 -1.36 10.74 7.02
C ARG A 107 0.11 10.29 7.02
N LEU A 108 0.61 9.72 5.91
CA LEU A 108 2.02 9.38 5.82
C LEU A 108 2.89 10.64 5.79
N GLN A 109 2.48 11.69 5.07
CA GLN A 109 3.21 12.96 5.01
C GLN A 109 3.27 13.65 6.38
N GLU A 110 2.20 13.60 7.19
CA GLU A 110 2.22 14.08 8.58
C GLU A 110 3.27 13.35 9.42
N ILE A 111 3.34 12.02 9.31
CA ILE A 111 4.35 11.20 10.01
C ILE A 111 5.76 11.56 9.52
N ALA A 112 5.94 11.67 8.20
CA ALA A 112 7.22 12.03 7.61
C ALA A 112 7.68 13.42 8.07
N ALA A 113 6.79 14.41 8.12
CA ALA A 113 7.09 15.75 8.61
C ALA A 113 7.48 15.74 10.10
N ALA A 114 6.70 15.06 10.95
CA ALA A 114 6.98 14.96 12.38
C ALA A 114 8.32 14.26 12.68
N CYS A 115 8.66 13.23 11.90
CA CYS A 115 9.89 12.47 12.05
C CYS A 115 11.06 12.98 11.19
N ARG A 116 10.85 14.05 10.40
CA ARG A 116 11.82 14.61 9.44
C ARG A 116 12.38 13.57 8.46
N LEU A 117 11.49 12.75 7.89
CA LEU A 117 11.84 11.69 6.95
C LEU A 117 11.80 12.22 5.51
N PRO A 118 12.77 11.85 4.66
CA PRO A 118 12.63 11.99 3.21
C PRO A 118 11.39 11.22 2.72
N CYS A 119 10.72 11.77 1.71
CA CYS A 119 9.54 11.15 1.09
C CYS A 119 9.87 10.71 -0.34
N LEU A 120 9.44 9.49 -0.70
CA LEU A 120 9.55 8.88 -2.02
C LEU A 120 8.17 8.46 -2.54
#